data_AF-H2JBK4-F1
#
_entry.id   AF-H2JBK4-F1
#
_cell.length_a   1.000
_cell.length_b   1.000
_cell.length_c   1.000
_cell.angle_alpha   90.00
_cell.angle_beta   90.00
_cell.angle_gamma   90.00
#
_symmetry.space_group_name_H-M   'P 1'
#
loop_
_entity.id
_entity.type
_entity.pdbx_description
1 polymer ?
#
loop_
_entity_poly.entity_id
_entity_poly.type
_entity_poly.pdbx_seq_one_letter_code
_entity_poly.pdbx_strand_id
1 'polypeptide(L)' 'MENNKTLICIRRGSESELKEFILQEGELGFTTDTHELFIGSSCGNLLLSKGKQKRKKSDKNK' A
#
# COMPACT_ATOMS: atom_id res chain seq x y z
N MET A 1 10.38 -0.43 -32.22
CA MET A 1 10.63 0.11 -30.86
C MET A 1 9.94 -0.81 -29.88
N GLU A 2 10.71 -1.60 -29.15
CA GLU A 2 10.20 -2.50 -28.12
C GLU A 2 9.82 -1.64 -26.91
N ASN A 3 8.54 -1.61 -26.54
CA ASN A 3 8.10 -0.90 -25.34
C ASN A 3 8.57 -1.72 -24.13
N ASN A 4 9.73 -1.39 -23.57
CA ASN A 4 10.25 -1.90 -22.29
C ASN A 4 9.43 -1.36 -21.10
N LYS A 5 8.10 -1.47 -21.15
CA LYS A 5 7.21 -1.06 -20.08
C LYS A 5 7.01 -2.23 -19.15
N THR A 6 7.90 -2.36 -18.17
CA THR A 6 7.65 -3.23 -17.02
C THR A 6 6.49 -2.65 -16.23
N LEU A 7 5.33 -3.32 -16.29
CA LEU A 7 4.18 -2.97 -15.48
C LEU A 7 4.38 -3.57 -14.10
N ILE A 8 4.46 -2.71 -13.09
CA ILE A 8 4.48 -3.15 -11.69
C ILE A 8 3.02 -3.32 -11.26
N CYS A 9 2.60 -4.56 -11.10
CA CYS A 9 1.29 -4.87 -10.53
C CYS A 9 1.34 -4.69 -9.01
N ILE A 10 0.49 -3.82 -8.48
CA ILE A 10 0.36 -3.57 -7.04
C ILE A 10 -1.01 -4.07 -6.59
N ARG A 11 -1.04 -4.99 -5.63
CA ARG A 11 -2.28 -5.44 -5.01
C ARG A 11 -2.85 -4.33 -4.13
N ARG A 12 -4.15 -4.06 -4.22
CA ARG A 12 -4.81 -2.97 -3.49
C ARG A 12 -5.99 -3.52 -2.71
N GLY A 13 -6.16 -3.05 -1.47
CA GLY A 13 -7.26 -3.41 -0.58
C GLY A 13 -7.35 -2.47 0.61
N SER A 14 -8.18 -2.77 1.60
CA SER A 14 -8.11 -2.14 2.94
C SER A 14 -7.04 -2.81 3.81
N GLU A 15 -6.72 -2.21 4.97
CA GLU A 15 -5.85 -2.85 5.95
C GLU A 15 -6.42 -4.20 6.45
N SER A 16 -7.75 -4.30 6.59
CA SER A 16 -8.40 -5.54 7.04
C SER A 16 -8.24 -6.65 6.01
N GLU A 17 -8.44 -6.36 4.73
CA GLU A 17 -8.25 -7.33 3.66
C GLU A 17 -6.78 -7.76 3.59
N LEU A 18 -5.84 -6.81 3.73
CA LEU A 18 -4.40 -7.09 3.66
C LEU A 18 -3.87 -7.93 4.85
N LYS A 19 -4.63 -8.03 5.95
CA LYS A 19 -4.35 -8.97 7.04
C LYS A 19 -4.80 -10.40 6.72
N GLU A 20 -5.78 -10.55 5.82
CA GLU A 20 -6.31 -11.85 5.40
C GLU A 20 -5.50 -12.48 4.26
N PHE A 21 -4.73 -11.68 3.51
CA PHE A 21 -3.86 -12.18 2.45
C PHE A 21 -2.37 -11.85 2.68
N ILE A 22 -1.52 -12.88 2.55
CA ILE A 22 -0.06 -12.73 2.57
C ILE A 22 0.41 -12.50 1.13
N LEU A 23 1.16 -11.41 0.92
CA LEU A 23 1.81 -11.09 -0.35
C LEU A 23 2.92 -12.10 -0.64
N GLN A 24 3.08 -12.47 -1.91
CA GLN A 24 4.22 -13.28 -2.32
C GLN A 24 5.52 -12.49 -2.15
N GLU A 25 6.65 -13.19 -2.00
CA GLU A 25 7.95 -12.54 -1.87
C GLU A 25 8.23 -11.62 -3.07
N GLY A 26 8.47 -10.34 -2.80
CA GLY A 26 8.66 -9.31 -3.83
C GLY A 26 7.38 -8.68 -4.40
N GLU A 27 6.18 -9.18 -4.03
CA GLU A 27 4.90 -8.57 -4.43
C GLU A 27 4.63 -7.30 -3.61
N LEU A 28 4.13 -6.25 -4.27
CA LEU A 28 3.76 -5.00 -3.61
C LEU A 28 2.28 -4.96 -3.26
N GLY A 29 1.97 -4.52 -2.04
CA GLY A 29 0.62 -4.29 -1.55
C GLY A 29 0.41 -2.85 -1.11
N PHE A 30 -0.78 -2.30 -1.33
CA PHE A 30 -1.15 -0.96 -0.91
C PHE A 30 -2.52 -0.94 -0.24
N THR A 31 -2.59 -0.36 0.95
CA THR A 31 -3.86 -0.17 1.68
C THR A 31 -4.50 1.17 1.32
N THR A 32 -5.76 1.15 0.93
CA THR A 32 -6.47 2.32 0.42
C THR A 32 -7.03 3.25 1.50
N ASP A 33 -7.17 2.73 2.72
CA ASP A 33 -7.67 3.41 3.91
C ASP A 33 -6.52 4.01 4.75
N THR A 34 -5.51 3.20 5.08
CA THR A 34 -4.34 3.64 5.85
C THR A 34 -3.25 4.27 4.97
N HIS A 35 -3.34 4.10 3.64
CA HIS A 35 -2.36 4.61 2.67
C HIS A 35 -0.94 4.05 2.92
N GLU A 36 -0.85 2.81 3.37
CA GLU A 36 0.40 2.12 3.67
C GLU A 36 0.84 1.26 2.48
N LEU A 37 2.15 1.17 2.28
CA LEU A 37 2.78 0.37 1.24
C LEU A 37 3.53 -0.79 1.90
N PHE A 38 3.31 -2.00 1.39
CA PHE A 38 3.92 -3.23 1.87
C PHE A 38 4.65 -3.97 0.74
N ILE A 39 5.62 -4.80 1.12
CA ILE A 39 6.23 -5.81 0.25
C ILE A 39 6.10 -7.19 0.91
N GLY A 40 5.79 -8.22 0.13
CA GLY A 40 5.86 -9.59 0.63
C GLY A 40 7.31 -10.00 0.88
N SER A 41 7.53 -10.64 2.02
CA SER A 41 8.82 -11.16 2.49
C SER A 41 8.60 -12.57 3.02
N SER A 42 9.69 -13.32 3.25
CA SER A 42 9.66 -14.63 3.91
C SER A 42 8.98 -14.61 5.29
N CYS A 43 8.88 -13.45 5.93
CA CYS A 43 8.24 -13.25 7.23
C CYS A 43 6.82 -12.67 7.14
N GLY A 44 6.25 -12.53 5.94
CA GLY A 44 4.93 -11.94 5.69
C GLY A 44 4.99 -10.54 5.08
N ASN A 45 3.94 -9.75 5.28
CA ASN A 45 3.81 -8.41 4.69
C ASN A 45 4.67 -7.40 5.47
N LEU A 46 5.79 -6.97 4.88
CA LEU A 46 6.69 -5.97 5.47
C LEU A 46 6.23 -4.56 5.07
N LEU A 47 6.02 -3.70 6.06
CA LEU A 47 5.69 -2.28 5.83
C LEU A 47 6.91 -1.52 5.27
N LEU A 48 6.76 -0.94 4.08
CA LEU A 48 7.76 -0.09 3.44
C LEU A 48 7.53 1.40 3.69
N SER A 49 6.28 1.84 3.68
CA SER A 49 5.95 3.25 3.84
C SER A 49 4.57 3.44 4.44
N LYS A 50 4.42 4.51 5.24
CA LYS A 50 3.15 4.91 5.83
C LYS A 50 2.72 6.25 5.27
N GLY A 51 1.59 6.26 4.57
CA GLY A 51 1.00 7.47 4.01
C GLY A 51 0.58 8.45 5.09
N LYS A 52 0.75 9.74 4.80
CA LYS A 52 0.16 10.79 5.64
C LYS A 52 -1.31 10.91 5.26
N GLN A 53 -2.22 10.49 6.13
CA GLN A 53 -3.64 10.85 5.98
C GLN A 53 -3.71 12.38 5.83
N LYS A 54 -4.38 12.87 4.79
CA LYS A 54 -4.68 14.30 4.67
C LYS A 54 -5.37 14.72 5.96
N ARG A 55 -4.70 15.53 6.79
CA ARG A 55 -5.34 16.20 7.91
C ARG A 55 -6.57 16.89 7.34
N LYS A 56 -7.77 16.50 7.76
CA LYS A 56 -8.94 17.36 7.60
C LYS A 56 -8.54 18.68 8.23
N LYS A 57 -8.50 19.77 7.45
CA LYS A 57 -8.44 21.11 8.03
C LYS A 57 -9.69 21.20 8.90
N SER A 58 -9.54 21.00 10.21
CA SER A 58 -10.55 21.45 11.15
C SER A 58 -10.65 22.95 10.93
N ASP A 59 -11.82 23.38 10.47
CA ASP A 59 -12.14 24.77 10.23
C ASP A 59 -11.76 25.60 11.45
N LYS A 60 -10.76 26.47 11.28
CA LYS A 60 -10.60 27.64 12.12
C LYS A 60 -11.70 28.62 11.72
N ASN A 61 -12.86 28.51 12.36
CA ASN A 61 -13.76 29.64 12.61
C ASN A 61 -13.97 29.63 14.12
N LYS A 62 -13.24 30.45 14.88
CA LYS A 62 -13.47 31.88 15.16
C LYS A 62 -14.80 32.10 15.87
#